data_AF-C5RZ66-F1
#
_entry.id   AF-C5RZ66-F1
#
_cell.length_a   1.000
_cell.length_b   1.000
_cell.length_c   1.000
_cell.angle_alpha   90.00
_cell.angle_beta   90.00
_cell.angle_gamma   90.00
#
_symmetry.space_group_name_H-M   'P 1'
#
loop_
_entity.id
_entity.type
_entity.pdbx_description
1 polymer ?
#
loop_
_entity_poly.entity_id
_entity_poly.type
_entity_poly.pdbx_seq_one_letter_code
_entity_poly.pdbx_strand_id
1 'polypeptide(L)'
;MKQPIYPTRRAKAYIALLEHPHGISSREIDIKYFINKGNNEVSELERLHNVKIIKEKRYNQAHNGFYNVYRLPDVEEALKVIKLLNFERSKCGVLILSEAETQNYLKYFGGNK
;
A
#
# COMPACT_ATOMS: atom_id res chain seq x y z
N MET A 1 -20.55 -17.03 8.60
CA MET A 1 -19.68 -16.50 7.52
C MET A 1 -18.29 -17.08 7.69
N LYS A 2 -17.67 -17.60 6.62
CA LYS A 2 -16.28 -18.10 6.67
C LYS A 2 -15.34 -16.92 6.85
N GLN A 3 -14.38 -17.01 7.77
CA GLN A 3 -13.35 -15.97 7.92
C GLN A 3 -12.57 -15.80 6.60
N PRO A 4 -12.31 -14.56 6.16
CA PRO A 4 -11.51 -14.30 4.97
C PRO A 4 -10.07 -14.77 5.17
N ILE A 5 -9.43 -15.26 4.11
CA ILE A 5 -8.03 -15.70 4.13
C ILE A 5 -7.11 -14.47 4.04
N TYR A 6 -6.12 -14.39 4.93
CA TYR A 6 -5.07 -13.38 4.86
C TYR A 6 -3.93 -13.83 3.93
N PRO A 7 -3.31 -12.91 3.16
CA PRO A 7 -3.67 -11.50 3.03
C PRO A 7 -4.85 -11.27 2.09
N THR A 8 -5.78 -10.41 2.52
CA THR A 8 -6.88 -9.93 1.67
C THR A 8 -6.32 -9.09 0.51
N ARG A 9 -7.14 -8.86 -0.53
CA ARG A 9 -6.74 -8.00 -1.66
C ARG A 9 -6.31 -6.60 -1.21
N ARG A 10 -7.04 -6.02 -0.25
CA ARG A 10 -6.72 -4.74 0.40
C ARG A 10 -5.41 -4.81 1.15
N ALA A 11 -5.25 -5.81 2.02
CA ALA A 11 -4.02 -6.01 2.77
C ALA A 11 -2.78 -6.08 1.86
N LYS A 12 -2.89 -6.80 0.73
CA LYS A 12 -1.81 -6.88 -0.27
C LYS A 12 -1.45 -5.52 -0.87
N ALA A 13 -2.43 -4.70 -1.25
CA ALA A 13 -2.18 -3.36 -1.76
C ALA A 13 -1.58 -2.43 -0.68
N TYR A 14 -2.01 -2.56 0.57
CA TYR A 14 -1.48 -1.78 1.69
C TYR A 14 -0.03 -2.14 1.99
N ILE A 15 0.29 -3.44 2.04
CA ILE A 15 1.66 -3.94 2.16
C ILE A 15 2.51 -3.41 1.01
N ALA A 16 2.01 -3.43 -0.23
CA ALA A 16 2.73 -2.92 -1.38
C ALA A 16 3.15 -1.45 -1.24
N LEU A 17 2.27 -0.59 -0.71
CA LEU A 17 2.60 0.82 -0.47
C LEU A 17 3.61 1.00 0.67
N LEU A 18 3.53 0.16 1.71
CA LEU A 18 4.41 0.22 2.88
C LEU A 18 5.82 -0.35 2.58
N GLU A 19 5.93 -1.39 1.77
CA GLU A 19 7.21 -2.00 1.36
C GLU A 19 7.93 -1.18 0.27
N HIS A 20 7.22 -0.31 -0.43
CA HIS A 20 7.76 0.52 -1.52
C HIS A 20 7.61 2.04 -1.24
N PRO A 21 8.36 2.60 -0.28
CA PRO A 21 8.28 4.01 0.12
C PRO A 21 8.61 5.00 -1.01
N HIS A 22 9.48 4.59 -1.94
CA HIS A 22 9.82 5.38 -3.14
C HIS A 22 8.84 5.22 -4.30
N GLY A 23 7.82 4.39 -4.10
CA GLY A 23 6.70 4.18 -5.00
C GLY A 23 6.75 2.88 -5.77
N ILE A 24 5.56 2.44 -6.18
CA ILE A 24 5.32 1.21 -6.93
C ILE A 24 4.27 1.45 -8.01
N SER A 25 4.45 0.86 -9.20
CA SER A 25 3.46 0.95 -10.28
C SER A 25 2.31 -0.05 -10.11
N SER A 26 1.17 0.23 -10.76
CA SER A 26 0.04 -0.73 -10.78
C SER A 26 0.43 -2.12 -11.27
N ARG A 27 1.32 -2.19 -12.27
CA ARG A 27 1.77 -3.46 -12.83
C ARG A 27 2.63 -4.23 -11.83
N GLU A 28 3.50 -3.53 -11.12
CA GLU A 28 4.31 -4.16 -10.07
C GLU A 28 3.48 -4.64 -8.90
N ILE A 29 2.46 -3.87 -8.48
CA ILE A 29 1.52 -4.33 -7.45
C ILE A 29 0.88 -5.66 -7.91
N ASP A 30 0.42 -5.70 -9.16
CA ASP A 30 -0.28 -6.87 -9.67
C ASP A 30 0.62 -8.12 -9.70
N ILE A 31 1.85 -7.96 -10.19
CA ILE A 31 2.82 -9.05 -10.33
C ILE A 31 3.39 -9.49 -8.98
N LYS A 32 3.88 -8.56 -8.16
CA LYS A 32 4.61 -8.87 -6.92
C LYS A 32 3.68 -9.38 -5.81
N TYR A 33 2.44 -8.91 -5.77
CA TYR A 33 1.49 -9.25 -4.71
C TYR A 33 0.38 -10.20 -5.17
N PHE A 34 0.42 -10.66 -6.43
CA PHE A 34 -0.54 -11.60 -6.99
C PHE A 34 -1.99 -11.10 -6.82
N ILE A 35 -2.26 -9.88 -7.26
CA ILE A 35 -3.61 -9.32 -7.37
C ILE A 35 -3.82 -8.74 -8.76
N ASN A 36 -5.05 -8.75 -9.26
CA ASN A 36 -5.38 -8.08 -10.51
C ASN A 36 -5.97 -6.71 -10.20
N LYS A 37 -5.56 -5.64 -10.92
CA LYS A 37 -6.10 -4.28 -10.74
C LYS A 37 -5.88 -3.74 -9.32
N GLY A 38 -4.70 -3.94 -8.76
CA GLY A 38 -4.33 -3.49 -7.41
C GLY A 38 -4.44 -1.97 -7.22
N ASN A 39 -4.32 -1.19 -8.31
CA ASN A 39 -4.56 0.25 -8.29
C ASN A 39 -5.98 0.65 -7.84
N ASN A 40 -6.97 -0.24 -7.95
CA ASN A 40 -8.31 0.03 -7.44
C ASN A 40 -8.29 0.16 -5.92
N GLU A 41 -7.61 -0.75 -5.23
CA GLU A 41 -7.48 -0.72 -3.76
C GLU A 41 -6.69 0.52 -3.30
N VAL A 42 -5.69 0.94 -4.09
CA VAL A 42 -4.95 2.20 -3.85
C VAL A 42 -5.86 3.42 -4.04
N SER A 43 -6.73 3.41 -5.06
CA SER A 43 -7.67 4.52 -5.30
C SER A 43 -8.77 4.57 -4.23
N GLU A 44 -9.13 3.43 -3.64
CA GLU A 44 -10.07 3.36 -2.51
C GLU A 44 -9.49 3.98 -1.23
N LEU A 45 -8.17 3.91 -1.02
CA LEU A 45 -7.52 4.57 0.12
C LEU A 45 -7.78 6.08 0.15
N GLU A 46 -7.64 6.76 -0.99
CA GLU A 46 -7.94 8.19 -1.11
C GLU A 46 -9.43 8.45 -0.90
N ARG A 47 -10.28 7.70 -1.60
CA ARG A 47 -11.74 7.96 -1.66
C ARG A 47 -12.48 7.65 -0.36
N LEU A 48 -12.13 6.55 0.32
CA LEU A 48 -12.88 6.02 1.46
C LEU A 48 -12.20 6.25 2.80
N HIS A 49 -10.87 6.37 2.80
CA HIS A 49 -10.09 6.39 4.04
C HIS A 49 -9.33 7.69 4.24
N ASN A 50 -9.46 8.65 3.32
CA ASN A 50 -8.79 9.95 3.38
C ASN A 50 -7.27 9.80 3.57
N VAL A 51 -6.70 8.78 2.94
CA VAL A 51 -5.25 8.57 2.89
C VAL A 51 -4.72 9.26 1.66
N LYS A 52 -3.75 10.15 1.81
CA LYS A 52 -3.13 10.85 0.66
C LYS A 52 -2.16 9.91 -0.05
N ILE A 53 -2.27 9.84 -1.37
CA ILE A 53 -1.35 9.09 -2.22
C ILE A 53 -0.70 10.04 -3.22
N ILE A 54 0.62 10.04 -3.28
CA ILE A 54 1.34 10.71 -4.37
C ILE A 54 1.26 9.81 -5.59
N LYS A 55 0.71 10.37 -6.67
CA LYS A 55 0.60 9.72 -7.98
C LYS A 55 1.49 10.43 -8.99
N GLU A 56 2.55 9.77 -9.41
CA GLU A 56 3.49 10.28 -10.41
C GLU A 56 3.29 9.57 -11.74
N LYS A 57 3.13 10.32 -12.84
CA LYS A 57 3.11 9.76 -14.19
C LYS A 57 4.54 9.62 -14.70
N ARG A 58 4.95 8.41 -15.07
CA ARG A 58 6.25 8.11 -15.69
C ARG A 58 6.07 7.58 -17.10
N TYR A 59 6.97 7.97 -18.00
CA TYR A 59 7.06 7.38 -19.33
C TYR A 59 7.54 5.94 -19.22
N ASN A 60 6.97 5.06 -20.04
CA ASN A 60 7.57 3.75 -20.24
C ASN A 60 8.92 3.88 -20.96
N GLN A 61 9.76 2.85 -20.88
CA GLN A 61 11.10 2.87 -21.49
C GLN A 61 11.06 3.13 -23.01
N ALA A 62 9.98 2.72 -23.67
CA ALA A 62 9.74 2.93 -25.10
C ALA A 62 9.23 4.36 -25.44
N HIS A 63 8.98 5.22 -24.45
CA HIS A 63 8.44 6.58 -24.58
C HIS A 63 7.12 6.70 -25.37
N ASN A 64 6.41 5.59 -25.56
CA ASN A 64 5.14 5.54 -26.32
C ASN A 64 3.90 5.43 -25.42
N GLY A 65 4.10 5.52 -24.10
CA GLY A 65 3.01 5.48 -23.13
C GLY A 65 3.48 5.88 -21.73
N PHE A 66 2.51 6.01 -20.84
CA PHE A 66 2.75 6.38 -19.45
C PHE A 66 2.19 5.32 -18.50
N TYR A 67 2.77 5.23 -17.32
CA TYR A 67 2.23 4.49 -16.20
C TYR A 67 2.26 5.34 -14.93
N ASN A 68 1.41 5.01 -13.97
CA ASN A 68 1.39 5.69 -12.68
C ASN A 68 2.26 4.91 -11.69
N VAL A 69 3.06 5.66 -10.93
CA VAL A 69 3.75 5.21 -9.73
C VAL A 69 3.02 5.81 -8.53
N TYR A 70 2.71 4.98 -7.54
CA TYR A 70 1.98 5.36 -6.34
C TYR A 70 2.90 5.26 -5.13
N ARG A 71 2.92 6.27 -4.26
CA ARG A 71 3.64 6.24 -2.98
C ARG A 71 2.91 7.01 -1.90
N LEU A 72 3.17 6.64 -0.64
CA LEU A 72 2.73 7.43 0.51
C LEU A 72 3.66 8.65 0.67
N PRO A 73 3.11 9.82 1.03
CA PRO A 73 3.92 11.04 1.15
C PRO A 73 4.82 11.05 2.38
N ASP A 74 4.37 10.50 3.50
CA ASP A 74 5.01 10.66 4.81
C ASP A 74 4.61 9.56 5.81
N VAL A 75 5.20 9.64 7.01
CA VAL A 75 4.94 8.75 8.15
C VAL A 75 3.47 8.79 8.60
N GLU A 76 2.80 9.95 8.51
CA GLU A 76 1.42 10.10 8.98
C GLU A 76 0.47 9.27 8.11
N GLU A 77 0.62 9.36 6.80
CA GLU A 77 -0.17 8.56 5.85
C GLU A 77 0.18 7.07 5.93
N ALA A 78 1.46 6.73 6.14
CA ALA A 78 1.87 5.35 6.39
C ALA A 78 1.21 4.77 7.65
N LEU A 79 1.13 5.54 8.74
CA LEU A 79 0.43 5.13 9.96
C LEU A 79 -1.07 4.88 9.72
N LYS A 80 -1.73 5.69 8.89
CA LYS A 80 -3.14 5.45 8.50
C LYS A 80 -3.29 4.13 7.75
N VAL A 81 -2.39 3.84 6.81
CA VAL A 81 -2.38 2.57 6.08
C VAL A 81 -2.11 1.38 7.01
N ILE A 82 -1.19 1.51 7.98
CA ILE A 82 -0.92 0.46 8.99
C ILE A 82 -2.17 0.18 9.83
N LYS A 83 -2.93 1.20 10.23
CA LYS A 83 -4.21 1.00 10.95
C LYS A 83 -5.21 0.18 10.11
N LEU A 84 -5.32 0.48 8.82
CA LEU A 84 -6.19 -0.28 7.90
C LEU A 84 -5.69 -1.71 7.68
N LEU A 85 -4.37 -1.91 7.59
CA LEU A 85 -3.76 -3.23 7.50
C LEU A 85 -4.04 -4.06 8.75
N ASN A 86 -3.92 -3.48 9.95
CA ASN A 86 -4.25 -4.14 11.20
C ASN A 86 -5.73 -4.51 11.29
N PHE A 87 -6.62 -3.67 10.75
CA PHE A 87 -8.04 -3.99 10.63
C PHE A 87 -8.28 -5.20 9.71
N GLU A 88 -7.62 -5.25 8.55
CA GLU A 88 -7.70 -6.41 7.65
C GLU A 88 -7.12 -7.69 8.28
N ARG A 89 -6.02 -7.58 9.03
CA ARG A 89 -5.43 -8.71 9.80
C ARG A 89 -6.42 -9.25 10.84
N SER A 90 -7.02 -8.35 11.62
CA SER A 90 -8.00 -8.72 12.66
C SER A 90 -9.23 -9.42 12.09
N LYS A 91 -9.78 -8.97 10.94
CA LYS A 91 -10.88 -9.65 10.24
C LYS A 91 -10.55 -11.11 9.87
N CYS A 92 -9.29 -11.38 9.56
CA CYS A 92 -8.78 -12.70 9.20
C CYS A 92 -8.35 -13.54 10.41
N GLY A 93 -8.51 -13.04 11.65
CA GLY A 93 -8.03 -13.72 12.85
C GLY A 93 -6.50 -13.71 13.00
N VAL A 94 -5.79 -12.83 12.30
CA VAL A 94 -4.33 -12.67 12.39
C VAL A 94 -4.02 -11.56 13.39
N LEU A 95 -2.99 -11.76 14.23
CA LEU A 95 -2.51 -10.74 15.16
C LEU A 95 -2.15 -9.45 14.42
N ILE A 96 -2.47 -8.30 15.01
CA ILE A 96 -2.01 -7.01 14.50
C ILE A 96 -0.48 -6.94 14.51
N LEU A 97 0.09 -6.04 13.72
CA LEU A 97 1.54 -5.80 13.72
C LEU A 97 2.00 -5.36 15.12
N SER A 98 3.11 -5.93 15.56
CA SER A 98 3.84 -5.47 16.74
C SER A 98 4.44 -4.08 16.52
N GLU A 99 4.89 -3.45 17.61
CA GLU A 99 5.60 -2.17 17.54
C GLU A 99 6.84 -2.28 16.65
N ALA A 100 7.62 -3.36 16.79
CA ALA A 100 8.83 -3.58 16.00
C ALA A 100 8.53 -3.73 14.49
N GLU A 101 7.48 -4.48 14.13
CA GLU A 101 7.04 -4.60 12.74
C GLU A 101 6.54 -3.26 12.18
N THR A 102 5.80 -2.49 12.99
CA THR A 102 5.32 -1.16 12.64
C THR A 102 6.49 -0.22 12.36
N GLN A 103 7.46 -0.13 13.27
CA GLN A 103 8.65 0.71 13.10
C GLN A 103 9.50 0.27 11.90
N ASN A 104 9.53 -1.03 11.58
CA ASN A 104 10.22 -1.52 10.39
C ASN A 104 9.66 -0.97 9.08
N TYR A 105 8.35 -0.73 8.99
CA TYR A 105 7.76 -0.02 7.84
C TYR A 105 8.05 1.48 7.92
N LEU A 106 7.82 2.11 9.07
CA LEU A 106 7.84 3.56 9.21
C LEU A 106 9.23 4.19 9.03
N LYS A 107 10.31 3.46 9.33
CA LYS A 107 11.68 3.98 9.24
C LYS A 107 12.05 4.52 7.85
N TYR A 108 11.39 4.06 6.78
CA TYR A 108 11.65 4.52 5.43
C TYR A 108 10.81 5.73 4.99
N PHE A 109 9.83 6.13 5.80
CA PHE A 109 8.99 7.31 5.57
C PHE A 109 9.47 8.52 6.39
N GLY A 110 10.46 8.33 7.26
CA GLY A 110 10.96 9.31 8.23
C GLY A 110 12.25 10.05 7.85
N GLY A 111 12.37 10.59 6.63
CA GLY A 111 13.47 11.50 6.25
C GLY A 111 13.12 12.33 5.01
N ASN A 112 13.31 13.65 4.92
CA ASN A 112 14.06 14.60 5.73
C ASN A 112 13.20 15.84 6.04
N LYS A 113 13.30 16.39 7.27
CA LYS A 113 13.21 17.85 7.46
C LYS A 113 14.58 18.45 7.21
#